data_AF-A0AAF5D3P3-F1
#
_entry.id   AF-A0AAF5D3P3-F1
#
_cell.length_a   1.000
_cell.length_b   1.000
_cell.length_c   1.000
_cell.angle_alpha   90.00
_cell.angle_beta   90.00
_cell.angle_gamma   90.00
#
_symmetry.space_group_name_H-M   'P 1'
#
loop_
_entity.id
_entity.type
_entity.pdbx_description
1 polymer ?
#
loop_
_entity_poly.entity_id
_entity_poly.type
_entity_poly.pdbx_seq_one_letter_code
_entity_poly.pdbx_strand_id
1 'polypeptide(L)'
;MALKEYTILIDEISPFVDLDIPPLYASFYHDLRTIELEDCSLVPFSLRLCHAEYLKYSSNPWDCIPRINKLESNVRKTIEFLKNKNEMESSIDDWNKRLVTVELMKARTLYFLKQTRLSFETYNYLLSNIKEDNLKKEILQMLTRLAIVVGDEKTMEKYIKELNPQSGATQYYLHKCLRAIFNGNYSYAQEQLQNISRTNDTDPTVINNLAVSLLYNGNPSESIEIIKKYKEIPTEVMFANIHTLFELISTNSEEEKQFLFSKWVDKLPDGYNIQEMKLLQPK
;
A
#
# COMPACT_ATOMS: atom_id res chain seq x y z
N MET A 1 -4.17 3.86 -4.81
CA MET A 1 -4.73 3.81 -6.17
C MET A 1 -5.28 2.41 -6.43
N ALA A 2 -6.46 2.10 -5.87
CA ALA A 2 -7.10 0.78 -6.04
C ALA A 2 -7.66 0.63 -7.47
N LEU A 3 -8.16 1.73 -8.04
CA LEU A 3 -8.90 1.76 -9.30
C LEU A 3 -8.06 1.44 -10.56
N LYS A 4 -6.72 1.44 -10.47
CA LYS A 4 -5.80 1.29 -11.62
C LYS A 4 -6.06 2.24 -12.80
N GLU A 5 -6.80 3.33 -12.57
CA GLU A 5 -7.10 4.40 -13.55
C GLU A 5 -5.89 5.30 -13.79
N TYR A 6 -4.79 4.71 -14.27
CA TYR A 6 -3.53 5.41 -14.48
C TYR A 6 -3.62 6.41 -15.63
N THR A 7 -4.45 6.15 -16.64
CA THR A 7 -4.67 7.07 -17.75
C THR A 7 -5.27 8.39 -17.25
N ILE A 8 -6.33 8.31 -16.44
CA ILE A 8 -6.98 9.49 -15.85
C ILE A 8 -5.98 10.26 -14.98
N LEU A 9 -5.20 9.55 -14.15
CA LEU A 9 -4.16 10.18 -13.32
C LEU A 9 -3.13 10.94 -14.17
N ILE A 10 -2.67 10.34 -15.27
CA ILE A 10 -1.70 10.96 -16.18
C ILE A 10 -2.32 12.17 -16.86
N ASP A 11 -3.55 12.06 -17.35
CA ASP A 11 -4.24 13.14 -18.06
C ASP A 11 -4.48 14.36 -17.16
N GLU A 12 -4.85 14.14 -15.90
CA GLU A 12 -5.09 15.21 -14.92
C GLU A 12 -3.78 15.86 -14.41
N ILE A 13 -2.70 15.09 -14.24
CA ILE A 13 -1.45 15.59 -13.67
C ILE A 13 -0.49 16.14 -14.73
N SER A 14 -0.49 15.59 -15.95
CA SER A 14 0.45 15.96 -17.01
C SER A 14 0.48 17.46 -17.37
N PRO A 15 -0.60 18.26 -17.28
CA PRO A 15 -0.55 19.69 -17.53
C PRO A 15 0.32 20.45 -16.53
N PHE A 16 0.50 19.92 -15.31
CA PHE A 16 1.35 20.51 -14.28
C PHE A 16 2.81 20.09 -14.51
N VAL A 17 3.55 20.81 -15.36
CA VAL A 17 4.95 20.46 -15.66
C VAL A 17 5.86 20.65 -14.46
N ASP A 18 5.76 21.80 -13.79
CA ASP A 18 6.49 22.11 -12.56
C ASP A 18 5.54 22.75 -11.54
N LEU A 19 5.53 22.20 -10.33
CA LEU A 19 4.70 22.67 -9.22
C LEU A 19 5.41 23.74 -8.37
N ASP A 20 6.65 24.10 -8.70
CA ASP A 20 7.44 25.13 -8.03
C ASP A 20 7.43 26.47 -8.81
N ILE A 21 6.46 26.68 -9.71
CA ILE A 21 6.36 27.92 -10.48
C ILE A 21 5.82 29.09 -9.64
N PRO A 22 6.23 30.34 -9.91
CA PRO A 22 5.85 31.49 -9.10
C PRO A 22 4.32 31.68 -8.92
N PRO A 23 3.46 31.49 -9.95
CA PRO A 23 2.00 31.58 -9.78
C PRO A 23 1.40 30.60 -8.77
N LEU A 24 2.14 29.61 -8.29
CA LEU A 24 1.66 28.66 -7.29
C LEU A 24 2.02 29.07 -5.85
N TYR A 25 2.46 30.31 -5.65
CA TYR A 25 2.75 30.89 -4.33
C TYR A 25 1.79 32.03 -4.00
N ALA A 26 1.37 32.11 -2.73
CA ALA A 26 0.40 33.10 -2.29
C ALA A 26 0.87 34.55 -2.48
N SER A 27 2.18 34.82 -2.43
CA SER A 27 2.76 36.14 -2.69
C SER A 27 2.45 36.73 -4.07
N PHE A 28 2.06 35.89 -5.04
CA PHE A 28 1.66 36.33 -6.38
C PHE A 28 0.21 36.82 -6.49
N TYR A 29 -0.61 36.60 -5.46
CA TYR A 29 -2.00 37.02 -5.43
C TYR A 29 -2.19 38.12 -4.40
N HIS A 30 -2.67 39.28 -4.86
CA HIS A 30 -2.84 40.46 -4.00
C HIS A 30 -3.73 40.15 -2.78
N ASP A 31 -4.81 39.38 -2.98
CA ASP A 31 -5.78 39.06 -1.94
C ASP A 31 -5.25 38.06 -0.89
N LEU A 32 -4.17 37.33 -1.20
CA LEU A 32 -3.54 36.35 -0.30
C LEU A 32 -2.23 36.86 0.31
N ARG A 33 -1.79 38.06 -0.07
CA ARG A 33 -0.51 38.63 0.38
C ARG A 33 -0.61 39.12 1.82
N THR A 34 -0.45 38.20 2.76
CA THR A 34 -0.24 38.48 4.18
C THR A 34 1.18 38.09 4.58
N ILE A 35 1.68 38.65 5.69
CA ILE A 35 3.02 38.30 6.24
C ILE A 35 3.14 36.79 6.51
N GLU A 36 2.04 36.15 6.93
CA GLU A 36 1.99 34.72 7.24
C GLU A 36 2.05 33.83 5.99
N LEU A 37 1.62 34.35 4.83
CA LEU A 37 1.50 33.60 3.58
C LEU A 37 2.56 33.98 2.53
N GLU A 38 3.48 34.89 2.83
CA GLU A 38 4.42 35.44 1.84
C GLU A 38 5.23 34.35 1.12
N ASP A 39 5.68 33.32 1.85
CA ASP A 39 6.41 32.17 1.33
C ASP A 39 5.54 30.90 1.19
N CYS A 40 4.23 31.02 1.32
CA CYS A 40 3.32 29.88 1.32
C CYS A 40 3.02 29.38 -0.10
N SER A 41 3.33 28.11 -0.36
CA SER A 41 2.94 27.40 -1.57
C SER A 41 1.45 27.04 -1.52
N LEU A 42 0.70 27.40 -2.55
CA LEU A 42 -0.70 26.98 -2.75
C LEU A 42 -0.83 25.49 -3.10
N VAL A 43 0.28 24.86 -3.50
CA VAL A 43 0.33 23.42 -3.78
C VAL A 43 0.54 22.65 -2.47
N PRO A 44 -0.39 21.77 -2.08
CA PRO A 44 -0.22 20.92 -0.91
C PRO A 44 0.89 19.88 -1.15
N PHE A 45 1.60 19.50 -0.09
CA PHE A 45 2.71 18.55 -0.19
C PHE A 45 2.29 17.19 -0.74
N SER A 46 1.06 16.74 -0.45
CA SER A 46 0.49 15.51 -1.00
C SER A 46 0.42 15.52 -2.53
N LEU A 47 0.08 16.66 -3.15
CA LEU A 47 0.08 16.80 -4.60
C LEU A 47 1.50 16.71 -5.17
N ARG A 48 2.51 17.22 -4.46
CA ARG A 48 3.93 17.07 -4.85
C ARG A 48 4.39 15.61 -4.85
N LEU A 49 3.93 14.82 -3.88
CA LEU A 49 4.18 13.37 -3.85
C LEU A 49 3.54 12.68 -5.06
N CYS A 50 2.25 12.93 -5.32
CA CYS A 50 1.55 12.37 -6.48
C CYS A 50 2.22 12.77 -7.80
N HIS A 51 2.60 14.03 -7.95
CA HIS A 51 3.27 14.56 -9.14
C HIS A 51 4.67 13.97 -9.37
N ALA A 52 5.40 13.64 -8.31
CA ALA A 52 6.67 12.94 -8.43
C ALA A 52 6.47 11.46 -8.80
N GLU A 53 5.47 10.80 -8.21
CA GLU A 53 5.29 9.36 -8.32
C GLU A 53 4.55 8.91 -9.59
N TYR A 54 3.59 9.70 -10.12
CA TYR A 54 2.70 9.24 -11.19
C TYR A 54 3.46 8.78 -12.44
N LEU A 55 4.64 9.36 -12.70
CA LEU A 55 5.47 9.03 -13.85
C LEU A 55 5.82 7.55 -13.92
N LYS A 56 5.84 6.82 -12.80
CA LYS A 56 6.08 5.37 -12.81
C LYS A 56 5.02 4.58 -13.60
N TYR A 57 3.84 5.16 -13.84
CA TYR A 57 2.78 4.59 -14.67
C TYR A 57 2.77 5.12 -16.10
N SER A 58 3.64 6.09 -16.43
CA SER A 58 3.73 6.66 -17.77
C SER A 58 4.48 5.73 -18.75
N SER A 59 4.57 6.13 -20.01
CA SER A 59 5.40 5.45 -21.01
C SER A 59 6.89 5.45 -20.66
N ASN A 60 7.35 6.38 -19.82
CA ASN A 60 8.72 6.47 -19.32
C ASN A 60 8.77 6.38 -17.78
N PRO A 61 8.61 5.18 -17.19
CA PRO A 61 8.55 5.01 -15.74
C PRO A 61 9.75 5.56 -14.98
N TRP A 62 10.92 5.58 -15.59
CA TRP A 62 12.18 6.00 -14.96
C TRP A 62 12.27 7.49 -14.67
N ASP A 63 11.47 8.32 -15.35
CA ASP A 63 11.47 9.77 -15.16
C ASP A 63 10.97 10.17 -13.76
N CYS A 64 10.26 9.26 -13.06
CA CYS A 64 9.89 9.48 -11.67
C CYS A 64 11.12 9.61 -10.76
N ILE A 65 12.23 8.90 -11.03
CA ILE A 65 13.38 8.86 -10.12
C ILE A 65 14.08 10.23 -10.01
N PRO A 66 14.45 10.91 -11.12
CA PRO A 66 14.96 12.28 -11.04
C PRO A 66 13.99 13.23 -10.34
N ARG A 67 12.68 13.08 -10.57
CA ARG A 67 11.67 13.95 -9.95
C ARG A 67 11.54 13.74 -8.44
N ILE A 68 11.55 12.48 -7.99
CA ILE A 68 11.58 12.12 -6.58
C ILE A 68 12.88 12.63 -5.93
N ASN A 69 14.03 12.52 -6.60
CA ASN A 69 15.30 13.05 -6.09
C ASN A 69 15.29 14.58 -5.99
N LYS A 70 14.68 15.30 -6.94
CA LYS A 70 14.48 16.76 -6.86
C LYS A 70 13.63 17.12 -5.63
N LEU A 71 12.52 16.41 -5.42
CA LEU A 71 11.65 16.62 -4.27
C LEU A 71 12.38 16.37 -2.95
N GLU A 72 13.13 15.27 -2.87
CA GLU A 72 13.95 14.93 -1.69
C GLU A 72 14.99 16.03 -1.39
N SER A 73 15.71 16.49 -2.42
CA SER A 73 16.70 17.57 -2.29
C SER A 73 16.06 18.87 -1.81
N ASN A 74 14.91 19.25 -2.35
CA ASN A 74 14.18 20.45 -1.94
C ASN A 74 13.76 20.37 -0.47
N VAL A 75 13.22 19.23 -0.02
CA VAL A 75 12.85 19.01 1.39
C VAL A 75 14.07 19.15 2.30
N ARG A 76 15.22 18.54 1.94
CA ARG A 76 16.46 18.66 2.73
C ARG A 76 16.94 20.10 2.84
N LYS A 77 16.90 20.85 1.74
CA LYS A 77 17.24 22.29 1.73
C LYS A 77 16.31 23.09 2.63
N THR A 78 15.01 22.80 2.63
CA THR A 78 14.08 23.47 3.55
C THR A 78 14.39 23.16 5.00
N ILE A 79 14.70 21.90 5.35
CA ILE A 79 15.10 21.53 6.72
C ILE A 79 16.36 22.29 7.14
N GLU A 80 17.37 22.35 6.28
CA GLU A 80 18.61 23.07 6.55
C GLU A 80 18.36 24.58 6.72
N PHE A 81 17.53 25.17 5.87
CA PHE A 81 17.13 26.56 5.97
C PHE A 81 16.42 26.88 7.29
N LEU A 82 15.47 26.04 7.71
CA LEU A 82 14.74 26.21 8.98
C LEU A 82 15.69 26.09 10.18
N LYS A 83 16.63 25.14 10.15
CA LYS A 83 17.67 25.01 11.18
C LYS A 83 18.55 26.26 11.26
N ASN A 84 18.98 26.78 10.12
CA ASN A 84 19.83 27.98 10.06
C ASN A 84 19.10 29.25 10.54
N LYS A 85 17.77 29.31 10.40
CA LYS A 85 16.92 30.39 10.94
C LYS A 85 16.56 30.22 12.42
N ASN A 86 16.95 29.14 13.08
CA ASN A 86 16.53 28.80 14.44
C ASN A 86 14.99 28.79 14.60
N GLU A 87 14.30 28.24 13.59
CA GLU A 87 12.85 28.05 13.64
C GLU A 87 12.46 27.04 14.72
N MET A 88 11.16 27.01 15.06
CA MET A 88 10.64 26.08 16.07
C MET A 88 10.93 24.62 15.71
N GLU A 89 11.36 23.83 16.70
CA GLU A 89 11.68 22.40 16.52
C GLU A 89 10.48 21.62 15.93
N SER A 90 9.24 21.99 16.28
CA SER A 90 8.03 21.39 15.72
C SER A 90 7.92 21.55 14.20
N SER A 91 8.31 22.72 13.66
CA SER A 91 8.33 22.96 12.22
C SER A 91 9.40 22.12 11.52
N ILE A 92 10.58 21.99 12.14
CA ILE A 92 11.66 21.13 11.65
C ILE A 92 11.21 19.66 11.64
N ASP A 93 10.55 19.20 12.72
CA ASP A 93 10.00 17.85 12.84
C ASP A 93 8.95 17.55 11.76
N ASP A 94 8.06 18.48 11.46
CA ASP A 94 7.07 18.29 10.39
C ASP A 94 7.72 18.17 9.00
N TRP A 95 8.83 18.87 8.74
CA TRP A 95 9.60 18.67 7.52
C TRP A 95 10.41 17.38 7.52
N ASN A 96 10.91 16.92 8.68
CA ASN A 96 11.52 15.60 8.80
C ASN A 96 10.51 14.48 8.48
N LYS A 97 9.25 14.59 8.94
CA LYS A 97 8.18 13.64 8.58
C LYS A 97 7.90 13.64 7.07
N ARG A 98 7.92 14.81 6.43
CA ARG A 98 7.82 14.94 4.96
C ARG A 98 9.00 14.26 4.25
N LEU A 99 10.22 14.44 4.75
CA LEU A 99 11.41 13.79 4.20
C LEU A 99 11.29 12.26 4.23
N VAL A 100 10.92 11.70 5.38
CA VAL A 100 10.68 10.26 5.55
C VAL A 100 9.60 9.77 4.57
N THR A 101 8.54 10.55 4.37
CA THR A 101 7.48 10.20 3.41
C THR A 101 8.00 10.10 1.97
N VAL A 102 8.89 11.03 1.56
CA VAL A 102 9.54 11.01 0.24
C VAL A 102 10.47 9.81 0.10
N GLU A 103 11.26 9.51 1.12
CA GLU A 103 12.18 8.36 1.12
C GLU A 103 11.42 7.01 1.07
N LEU A 104 10.30 6.88 1.78
CA LEU A 104 9.40 5.72 1.69
C LEU A 104 8.77 5.59 0.31
N MET A 105 8.33 6.70 -0.30
CA MET A 105 7.82 6.74 -1.68
C MET A 105 8.90 6.30 -2.67
N LYS A 106 10.14 6.78 -2.50
CA LYS A 106 11.30 6.38 -3.31
C LYS A 106 11.56 4.88 -3.21
N ALA A 107 11.59 4.32 -2.00
CA ALA A 107 11.82 2.89 -1.78
C ALA A 107 10.75 2.02 -2.46
N ARG A 108 9.47 2.41 -2.36
CA ARG A 108 8.34 1.73 -3.04
C ARG A 108 8.43 1.84 -4.55
N THR A 109 8.83 3.01 -5.05
CA THR A 109 8.97 3.26 -6.50
C THR A 109 10.12 2.44 -7.09
N LEU A 110 11.25 2.34 -6.40
CA LEU A 110 12.36 1.47 -6.79
C LEU A 110 11.93 0.01 -6.87
N TYR A 111 11.16 -0.49 -5.90
CA TYR A 111 10.59 -1.83 -5.96
C TYR A 111 9.66 -2.02 -7.17
N PHE A 112 8.79 -1.04 -7.44
CA PHE A 112 7.90 -1.05 -8.62
C PHE A 112 8.70 -1.16 -9.93
N LEU A 113 9.78 -0.39 -10.05
CA LEU A 113 10.73 -0.41 -11.19
C LEU A 113 11.69 -1.62 -11.18
N LYS A 114 11.41 -2.64 -10.36
CA LYS A 114 12.22 -3.87 -10.22
C LYS A 114 13.67 -3.64 -9.75
N GLN A 115 13.96 -2.48 -9.16
CA GLN A 115 15.24 -2.16 -8.52
C GLN A 115 15.23 -2.62 -7.06
N THR A 116 15.10 -3.93 -6.84
CA THR A 116 14.95 -4.53 -5.51
C THR A 116 16.13 -4.23 -4.59
N ARG A 117 17.37 -4.31 -5.08
CA ARG A 117 18.57 -3.98 -4.30
C ARG A 117 18.54 -2.54 -3.76
N LEU A 118 18.25 -1.56 -4.62
CA LEU A 118 18.19 -0.15 -4.22
C LEU A 118 17.02 0.11 -3.28
N SER A 119 15.90 -0.60 -3.45
CA SER A 119 14.76 -0.56 -2.52
C SER A 119 15.17 -1.04 -1.13
N PHE A 120 15.87 -2.19 -1.04
CA PHE A 120 16.44 -2.70 0.21
C PHE A 120 17.39 -1.71 0.89
N GLU A 121 18.31 -1.11 0.12
CA GLU A 121 19.26 -0.12 0.65
C GLU A 121 18.53 1.10 1.24
N THR A 122 17.52 1.59 0.52
CA THR A 122 16.73 2.75 0.98
C THR A 122 15.95 2.41 2.25
N TYR A 123 15.30 1.24 2.31
CA TYR A 123 14.58 0.82 3.51
C TYR A 123 15.49 0.55 4.70
N ASN A 124 16.65 -0.07 4.52
CA ASN A 124 17.60 -0.30 5.61
C ASN A 124 18.21 1.00 6.13
N TYR A 125 18.47 1.96 5.25
CA TYR A 125 18.88 3.31 5.65
C TYR A 125 17.80 3.97 6.53
N LEU A 126 16.54 3.92 6.10
CA LEU A 126 15.41 4.45 6.89
C LEU A 126 15.29 3.74 8.24
N LEU A 127 15.36 2.42 8.27
CA LEU A 127 15.25 1.61 9.49
C LEU A 127 16.29 2.01 10.54
N SER A 128 17.50 2.37 10.09
CA SER A 128 18.62 2.74 10.96
C SER A 128 18.51 4.16 11.53
N ASN A 129 17.76 5.05 10.86
CA ASN A 129 17.68 6.48 11.21
C ASN A 129 16.36 6.88 11.89
N ILE A 130 15.30 6.08 11.74
CA ILE A 130 13.99 6.44 12.27
C ILE A 130 13.92 6.21 13.79
N LYS A 131 13.20 7.07 14.51
CA LYS A 131 13.00 6.94 15.97
C LYS A 131 11.65 6.32 16.32
N GLU A 132 10.64 6.50 15.48
CA GLU A 132 9.28 6.04 15.74
C GLU A 132 9.15 4.52 15.61
N ASP A 133 8.79 3.85 16.70
CA ASP A 133 8.73 2.38 16.77
C ASP A 133 7.66 1.78 15.84
N ASN A 134 6.53 2.46 15.65
CA ASN A 134 5.48 1.97 14.75
C ASN A 134 5.98 1.95 13.30
N LEU A 135 6.64 3.03 12.88
CA LEU A 135 7.20 3.11 11.54
C LEU A 135 8.39 2.16 11.33
N LYS A 136 9.21 1.90 12.36
CA LYS A 136 10.21 0.81 12.30
C LYS A 136 9.57 -0.52 11.97
N LYS A 137 8.46 -0.85 12.63
CA LYS A 137 7.74 -2.11 12.39
C LYS A 137 7.20 -2.15 10.97
N GLU A 138 6.61 -1.08 10.47
CA GLU A 138 6.13 -1.02 9.09
C GLU A 138 7.26 -1.24 8.08
N ILE A 139 8.43 -0.63 8.29
CA ILE A 139 9.62 -0.82 7.44
C ILE A 139 10.12 -2.27 7.52
N LEU A 140 10.18 -2.87 8.72
CA LEU A 140 10.54 -4.28 8.90
C LEU A 140 9.57 -5.22 8.16
N GLN A 141 8.27 -4.92 8.19
CA GLN A 141 7.27 -5.68 7.42
C GLN A 141 7.52 -5.55 5.91
N MET A 142 7.82 -4.35 5.41
CA MET A 142 8.16 -4.16 3.98
C MET A 142 9.41 -4.94 3.59
N LEU A 143 10.48 -4.85 4.40
CA LEU A 143 11.74 -5.57 4.19
C LEU A 143 11.54 -7.09 4.20
N THR A 144 10.71 -7.60 5.10
CA THR A 144 10.36 -9.03 5.15
C THR A 144 9.66 -9.46 3.87
N ARG A 145 8.65 -8.70 3.41
CA ARG A 145 7.92 -8.97 2.17
C ARG A 145 8.83 -8.91 0.94
N LEU A 146 9.74 -7.93 0.89
CA LEU A 146 10.77 -7.84 -0.15
C LEU A 146 11.67 -9.09 -0.18
N ALA A 147 12.12 -9.57 0.98
CA ALA A 147 12.99 -10.75 1.07
C ALA A 147 12.29 -12.01 0.58
N ILE A 148 11.01 -12.17 0.95
CA ILE A 148 10.15 -13.26 0.47
C ILE A 148 10.04 -13.22 -1.06
N VAL A 149 9.74 -12.06 -1.65
CA VAL A 149 9.55 -11.92 -3.11
C VAL A 149 10.84 -12.20 -3.88
N VAL A 150 12.00 -11.85 -3.34
CA VAL A 150 13.30 -12.05 -4.00
C VAL A 150 13.85 -13.48 -3.81
N GLY A 151 13.32 -14.26 -2.86
CA GLY A 151 13.87 -15.59 -2.57
C GLY A 151 14.96 -15.61 -1.50
N ASP A 152 15.18 -14.50 -0.77
CA ASP A 152 16.26 -14.41 0.23
C ASP A 152 15.80 -14.89 1.61
N GLU A 153 15.91 -16.20 1.83
CA GLU A 153 15.52 -16.85 3.08
C GLU A 153 16.24 -16.29 4.30
N LYS A 154 17.55 -16.03 4.19
CA LYS A 154 18.37 -15.57 5.32
C LYS A 154 17.93 -14.19 5.78
N THR A 155 17.70 -13.28 4.83
CA THR A 155 17.24 -11.93 5.11
C THR A 155 15.80 -11.91 5.63
N MET A 156 14.93 -12.78 5.10
CA MET A 156 13.58 -12.98 5.62
C MET A 156 13.60 -13.40 7.11
N GLU A 157 14.37 -14.43 7.46
CA GLU A 157 14.48 -14.93 8.83
C GLU A 157 15.01 -13.87 9.80
N LYS A 158 15.97 -13.06 9.36
CA LYS A 158 16.48 -11.94 10.14
C LYS A 158 15.36 -10.97 10.51
N TYR A 159 14.60 -10.47 9.53
CA TYR A 159 13.58 -9.45 9.79
C TYR A 159 12.35 -10.01 10.52
N ILE A 160 11.97 -11.27 10.30
CA ILE A 160 10.90 -11.92 11.08
C ILE A 160 11.27 -12.02 12.56
N LYS A 161 12.54 -12.30 12.89
CA LYS A 161 13.01 -12.33 14.29
C LYS A 161 12.97 -10.96 14.95
N GLU A 162 13.25 -9.90 14.19
CA GLU A 162 13.18 -8.51 14.66
C GLU A 162 11.73 -8.02 14.84
N LEU A 163 10.76 -8.59 14.12
CA LEU A 163 9.34 -8.34 14.30
C LEU A 163 8.83 -8.95 15.62
N ASN A 164 8.85 -8.16 16.71
CA ASN A 164 8.35 -8.58 18.02
C ASN A 164 6.83 -8.92 17.97
N PRO A 165 6.41 -10.12 18.39
CA PRO A 165 5.00 -10.55 18.36
C PRO A 165 4.04 -9.70 19.20
N GLN A 166 4.52 -8.95 20.19
CA GLN A 166 3.66 -8.24 21.15
C GLN A 166 2.93 -7.02 20.58
N SER A 167 3.23 -6.58 19.35
CA SER A 167 2.77 -5.28 18.85
C SER A 167 1.87 -5.31 17.60
N GLY A 168 1.20 -6.44 17.37
CA GLY A 168 0.20 -6.57 16.31
C GLY A 168 0.10 -8.02 15.85
N ALA A 169 -0.69 -8.82 16.58
CA ALA A 169 -0.81 -10.25 16.38
C ALA A 169 -1.10 -10.62 14.91
N THR A 170 -2.05 -9.93 14.27
CA THR A 170 -2.43 -10.14 12.87
C THR A 170 -1.24 -10.02 11.91
N GLN A 171 -0.47 -8.93 11.97
CA GLN A 171 0.67 -8.75 11.07
C GLN A 171 1.77 -9.77 11.35
N TYR A 172 2.06 -10.08 12.62
CA TYR A 172 3.05 -11.10 12.95
C TYR A 172 2.70 -12.48 12.37
N TYR A 173 1.46 -12.92 12.55
CA TYR A 173 1.01 -14.20 11.99
C TYR A 173 0.92 -14.18 10.46
N LEU A 174 0.60 -13.04 9.83
CA LEU A 174 0.65 -12.91 8.37
C LEU A 174 2.08 -13.13 7.85
N HIS A 175 3.11 -12.60 8.51
CA HIS A 175 4.50 -12.84 8.10
C HIS A 175 4.94 -14.29 8.36
N LYS A 176 4.44 -14.95 9.41
CA LYS A 176 4.61 -16.40 9.59
C LYS A 176 3.93 -17.22 8.49
N CYS A 177 2.72 -16.83 8.09
CA CYS A 177 2.01 -17.43 6.97
C CYS A 177 2.83 -17.29 5.68
N LEU A 178 3.32 -16.09 5.36
CA LEU A 178 4.16 -15.86 4.19
C LEU A 178 5.47 -16.68 4.23
N ARG A 179 6.11 -16.79 5.40
CA ARG A 179 7.26 -17.67 5.60
C ARG A 179 6.93 -19.14 5.36
N ALA A 180 5.78 -19.61 5.84
CA ALA A 180 5.33 -20.97 5.62
C ALA A 180 5.10 -21.26 4.14
N ILE A 181 4.48 -20.32 3.42
CA ILE A 181 4.31 -20.36 1.97
C ILE A 181 5.67 -20.39 1.26
N PHE A 182 6.61 -19.53 1.66
CA PHE A 182 7.97 -19.49 1.13
C PHE A 182 8.66 -20.86 1.24
N ASN A 183 8.49 -21.54 2.37
CA ASN A 183 9.04 -22.87 2.63
C ASN A 183 8.22 -24.03 2.01
N GLY A 184 7.16 -23.73 1.26
CA GLY A 184 6.25 -24.74 0.69
C GLY A 184 5.38 -25.48 1.72
N ASN A 185 5.28 -24.98 2.95
CA ASN A 185 4.48 -25.58 4.02
C ASN A 185 3.08 -24.93 4.10
N TYR A 186 2.22 -25.31 3.15
CA TYR A 186 0.87 -24.75 3.02
C TYR A 186 -0.07 -25.13 4.17
N SER A 187 0.13 -26.29 4.80
CA SER A 187 -0.66 -26.70 5.97
C SER A 187 -0.38 -25.79 7.17
N TYR A 188 0.89 -25.47 7.42
CA TYR A 188 1.25 -24.53 8.48
C TYR A 188 0.81 -23.10 8.15
N ALA A 189 0.87 -22.70 6.87
CA ALA A 189 0.34 -21.40 6.44
C ALA A 189 -1.17 -21.25 6.75
N GLN A 190 -1.96 -22.29 6.44
CA GLN A 190 -3.39 -22.33 6.77
C GLN A 190 -3.62 -22.23 8.28
N GLU A 191 -2.86 -22.97 9.10
CA GLU A 191 -2.98 -22.92 10.56
C GLU A 191 -2.75 -21.49 11.09
N GLN A 192 -1.73 -20.79 10.58
CA GLN A 192 -1.47 -19.40 10.98
C GLN A 192 -2.63 -18.48 10.59
N LEU A 193 -3.22 -18.65 9.40
CA LEU A 193 -4.39 -17.87 8.96
C LEU A 193 -5.62 -18.14 9.83
N GLN A 194 -5.87 -19.40 10.20
CA GLN A 194 -6.97 -19.76 11.11
C GLN A 194 -6.77 -19.16 12.50
N ASN A 195 -5.53 -19.11 12.99
CA ASN A 195 -5.24 -18.47 14.28
C ASN A 195 -5.53 -16.97 14.26
N ILE A 196 -5.29 -16.29 13.13
CA ILE A 196 -5.68 -14.89 12.96
C ILE A 196 -7.20 -14.74 12.91
N SER A 197 -7.88 -15.53 12.07
CA SER A 197 -9.32 -15.38 11.83
C SER A 197 -10.17 -15.62 13.08
N ARG A 198 -9.68 -16.43 14.04
CA ARG A 198 -10.32 -16.63 15.36
C ARG A 198 -10.31 -15.38 16.24
N THR A 199 -9.37 -14.47 16.02
CA THR A 199 -9.18 -13.25 16.84
C THR A 199 -9.60 -11.97 16.12
N ASN A 200 -9.63 -12.00 14.79
CA ASN A 200 -10.02 -10.87 13.97
C ASN A 200 -10.68 -11.39 12.67
N ASP A 201 -12.00 -11.54 12.71
CA ASP A 201 -12.82 -12.07 11.61
C ASP A 201 -13.21 -11.01 10.56
N THR A 202 -12.75 -9.77 10.73
CA THR A 202 -13.15 -8.62 9.90
C THR A 202 -12.14 -8.24 8.80
N ASP A 203 -10.91 -8.76 8.82
CA ASP A 203 -9.91 -8.43 7.81
C ASP A 203 -10.15 -9.20 6.50
N PRO A 204 -10.56 -8.54 5.39
CA PRO A 204 -10.83 -9.21 4.12
C PRO A 204 -9.60 -9.97 3.59
N THR A 205 -8.39 -9.48 3.87
CA THR A 205 -7.15 -10.10 3.38
C THR A 205 -6.94 -11.44 4.04
N VAL A 206 -7.20 -11.53 5.35
CA VAL A 206 -7.04 -12.77 6.13
C VAL A 206 -8.08 -13.79 5.68
N ILE A 207 -9.35 -13.39 5.59
CA ILE A 207 -10.45 -14.27 5.18
C ILE A 207 -10.26 -14.77 3.75
N ASN A 208 -9.91 -13.89 2.82
CA ASN A 208 -9.65 -14.27 1.43
C ASN A 208 -8.49 -15.27 1.33
N ASN A 209 -7.36 -14.99 1.98
CA ASN A 209 -6.21 -15.89 1.96
C ASN A 209 -6.51 -17.23 2.65
N LEU A 210 -7.31 -17.22 3.72
CA LEU A 210 -7.74 -18.44 4.41
C LEU A 210 -8.63 -19.29 3.51
N ALA A 211 -9.63 -18.70 2.86
CA ALA A 211 -10.51 -19.38 1.92
C ALA A 211 -9.71 -20.01 0.77
N VAL A 212 -8.82 -19.24 0.15
CA VAL A 212 -7.93 -19.75 -0.91
C VAL A 212 -7.04 -20.89 -0.39
N SER A 213 -6.47 -20.77 0.81
CA SER A 213 -5.63 -21.83 1.38
C SER A 213 -6.40 -23.13 1.66
N LEU A 214 -7.66 -23.02 2.12
CA LEU A 214 -8.55 -24.16 2.35
C LEU A 214 -8.89 -24.87 1.04
N LEU A 215 -9.16 -24.12 -0.02
CA LEU A 215 -9.35 -24.68 -1.36
C LEU A 215 -8.12 -25.51 -1.78
N TYR A 216 -6.92 -24.94 -1.69
CA TYR A 216 -5.68 -25.62 -2.09
C TYR A 216 -5.34 -26.84 -1.24
N ASN A 217 -5.75 -26.84 0.04
CA ASN A 217 -5.57 -27.99 0.94
C ASN A 217 -6.72 -29.02 0.85
N GLY A 218 -7.62 -28.90 -0.15
CA GLY A 218 -8.65 -29.90 -0.41
C GLY A 218 -9.90 -29.78 0.46
N ASN A 219 -10.14 -28.61 1.07
CA ASN A 219 -11.30 -28.32 1.92
C ASN A 219 -12.23 -27.26 1.28
N PRO A 220 -12.78 -27.49 0.07
CA PRO A 220 -13.57 -26.50 -0.65
C PRO A 220 -14.84 -26.06 0.10
N SER A 221 -15.52 -27.00 0.77
CA SER A 221 -16.73 -26.69 1.53
C SER A 221 -16.46 -25.72 2.67
N GLU A 222 -15.36 -25.92 3.41
CA GLU A 222 -14.97 -25.02 4.51
C GLU A 222 -14.57 -23.63 3.98
N SER A 223 -13.91 -23.58 2.81
CA SER A 223 -13.60 -22.32 2.12
C SER A 223 -14.86 -21.48 1.86
N ILE A 224 -15.90 -22.10 1.29
CA ILE A 224 -17.17 -21.40 1.02
C ILE A 224 -17.85 -20.97 2.32
N GLU A 225 -17.86 -21.81 3.35
CA GLU A 225 -18.48 -21.47 4.63
C GLU A 225 -17.85 -20.24 5.29
N ILE A 226 -16.53 -20.08 5.18
CA ILE A 226 -15.83 -18.89 5.69
C ILE A 226 -16.26 -17.64 4.90
N ILE A 227 -16.33 -17.72 3.57
CA ILE A 227 -16.79 -16.60 2.74
C ILE A 227 -18.23 -16.22 3.06
N LYS A 228 -19.13 -17.20 3.21
CA LYS A 228 -20.56 -16.95 3.50
C LYS A 228 -20.78 -16.21 4.82
N LYS A 229 -19.90 -16.43 5.80
CA LYS A 229 -19.94 -15.79 7.13
C LYS A 229 -19.36 -14.37 7.15
N TYR A 230 -18.56 -14.00 6.14
CA TYR A 230 -17.98 -12.67 6.04
C TYR A 230 -19.05 -11.58 5.83
N LYS A 231 -18.92 -10.45 6.54
CA LYS A 231 -19.96 -9.40 6.62
C LYS A 231 -19.54 -8.06 6.02
N GLU A 232 -18.26 -7.73 6.12
CA GLU A 232 -17.74 -6.47 5.60
C GLU A 232 -17.64 -6.48 4.08
N ILE A 233 -17.39 -5.31 3.47
CA ILE A 233 -17.26 -5.20 2.01
C ILE A 233 -16.00 -5.99 1.57
N PRO A 234 -16.12 -6.99 0.67
CA PRO A 234 -14.96 -7.68 0.12
C PRO A 234 -14.11 -6.74 -0.73
N THR A 235 -12.79 -6.98 -0.76
CA THR A 235 -11.92 -6.32 -1.75
C THR A 235 -12.18 -6.85 -3.16
N GLU A 236 -11.77 -6.13 -4.21
CA GLU A 236 -11.90 -6.58 -5.61
C GLU A 236 -11.30 -7.97 -5.83
N VAL A 237 -10.11 -8.22 -5.27
CA VAL A 237 -9.45 -9.53 -5.34
C VAL A 237 -10.26 -10.61 -4.63
N MET A 238 -10.89 -10.28 -3.49
CA MET A 238 -11.75 -11.21 -2.79
C MET A 238 -13.01 -11.51 -3.62
N PHE A 239 -13.65 -10.53 -4.26
CA PHE A 239 -14.77 -10.78 -5.17
C PHE A 239 -14.41 -11.74 -6.30
N ALA A 240 -13.27 -11.52 -6.98
CA ALA A 240 -12.80 -12.40 -8.03
C ALA A 240 -12.56 -13.84 -7.54
N ASN A 241 -12.00 -13.98 -6.33
CA ASN A 241 -11.76 -15.28 -5.70
C ASN A 241 -13.07 -15.95 -5.26
N ILE A 242 -14.02 -15.20 -4.69
CA ILE A 242 -15.37 -15.68 -4.36
C ILE A 242 -16.02 -16.24 -5.61
N HIS A 243 -16.05 -15.47 -6.70
CA HIS A 243 -16.64 -15.91 -7.96
C HIS A 243 -16.03 -17.24 -8.42
N THR A 244 -14.70 -17.30 -8.46
CA THR A 244 -13.97 -18.50 -8.90
C THR A 244 -14.23 -19.69 -7.96
N LEU A 245 -14.27 -19.47 -6.65
CA LEU A 245 -14.58 -20.50 -5.66
C LEU A 245 -15.98 -21.09 -5.86
N PHE A 246 -16.99 -20.23 -6.03
CA PHE A 246 -18.36 -20.69 -6.23
C PHE A 246 -18.52 -21.43 -7.55
N GLU A 247 -17.91 -20.97 -8.64
CA GLU A 247 -17.92 -21.69 -9.93
C GLU A 247 -17.28 -23.08 -9.84
N LEU A 248 -16.24 -23.25 -9.02
CA LEU A 248 -15.55 -24.53 -8.86
C LEU A 248 -16.28 -25.54 -7.98
N ILE A 249 -17.04 -25.06 -6.98
CA ILE A 249 -17.52 -25.90 -5.89
C ILE A 249 -19.04 -26.05 -5.90
N SER A 250 -19.79 -25.02 -6.30
CA SER A 250 -21.24 -24.98 -6.18
C SER A 250 -21.94 -25.24 -7.51
N THR A 251 -22.94 -26.12 -7.49
CA THR A 251 -23.82 -26.37 -8.64
C THR A 251 -24.76 -25.20 -8.92
N ASN A 252 -25.11 -24.43 -7.88
CA ASN A 252 -25.98 -23.26 -7.96
C ASN A 252 -25.17 -21.96 -7.81
N SER A 253 -23.96 -21.95 -8.37
CA SER A 253 -22.99 -20.86 -8.19
C SER A 253 -23.58 -19.48 -8.49
N GLU A 254 -24.45 -19.36 -9.50
CA GLU A 254 -25.06 -18.09 -9.89
C GLU A 254 -25.99 -17.52 -8.82
N GLU A 255 -26.89 -18.34 -8.27
CA GLU A 255 -27.82 -17.92 -7.21
C GLU A 255 -27.06 -17.54 -5.93
N GLU A 256 -26.05 -18.32 -5.55
CA GLU A 256 -25.26 -18.05 -4.34
C GLU A 256 -24.39 -16.79 -4.49
N LYS A 257 -23.80 -16.57 -5.67
CA LYS A 257 -23.05 -15.34 -5.98
C LYS A 257 -23.96 -14.11 -5.89
N GLN A 258 -25.16 -14.17 -6.48
CA GLN A 258 -26.12 -13.07 -6.41
C GLN A 258 -26.60 -12.80 -4.98
N PHE A 259 -26.83 -13.84 -4.19
CA PHE A 259 -27.17 -13.71 -2.77
C PHE A 259 -26.05 -13.08 -1.95
N LEU A 260 -24.78 -13.41 -2.22
CA LEU A 260 -23.67 -12.76 -1.54
C LEU A 260 -23.53 -11.30 -1.96
N PHE A 261 -23.62 -11.02 -3.26
CA PHE A 261 -23.52 -9.66 -3.78
C PHE A 261 -24.60 -8.75 -3.20
N SER A 262 -25.84 -9.23 -3.05
CA SER A 262 -26.93 -8.43 -2.47
C SER A 262 -26.68 -8.03 -1.00
N LYS A 263 -25.78 -8.71 -0.27
CA LYS A 263 -25.36 -8.27 1.09
C LYS A 263 -24.54 -6.98 1.08
N TRP A 264 -23.87 -6.68 -0.02
CA TRP A 264 -22.88 -5.61 -0.10
C TRP A 264 -23.25 -4.49 -1.06
N VAL A 265 -24.21 -4.71 -1.96
CA VAL A 265 -24.56 -3.78 -3.04
C VAL A 265 -24.79 -2.34 -2.57
N ASP A 266 -25.50 -2.15 -1.46
CA ASP A 266 -25.83 -0.82 -0.91
C ASP A 266 -24.63 -0.09 -0.28
N LYS A 267 -23.51 -0.79 -0.10
CA LYS A 267 -22.29 -0.26 0.51
C LYS A 267 -21.14 -0.11 -0.49
N LEU A 268 -21.30 -0.56 -1.73
CA LEU A 268 -20.23 -0.53 -2.71
C LEU A 268 -19.94 0.91 -3.15
N PRO A 269 -18.67 1.34 -3.12
CA PRO A 269 -18.26 2.62 -3.71
C PRO A 269 -18.48 2.64 -5.23
N ASP A 270 -18.83 3.79 -5.78
CA ASP A 270 -19.07 4.00 -7.22
C ASP A 270 -17.89 3.63 -8.13
N GLY A 271 -16.67 3.63 -7.60
CA GLY A 271 -15.46 3.34 -8.38
C GLY A 271 -15.14 1.86 -8.60
N TYR A 272 -15.87 0.93 -8.00
CA TYR A 272 -15.52 -0.48 -8.09
C TYR A 272 -15.60 -1.02 -9.53
N ASN A 273 -14.57 -1.74 -9.96
CA ASN A 273 -14.57 -2.31 -11.30
C ASN A 273 -15.50 -3.55 -11.36
N ILE A 274 -16.70 -3.37 -11.94
CA ILE A 274 -17.73 -4.41 -12.09
C ILE A 274 -17.21 -5.62 -12.90
N GLN A 275 -16.29 -5.39 -13.84
CA GLN A 275 -15.68 -6.48 -14.63
C GLN A 275 -14.74 -7.32 -13.77
N GLU A 276 -13.94 -6.69 -12.89
CA GLU A 276 -13.05 -7.42 -11.96
C GLU A 276 -13.85 -8.24 -10.94
N MET A 277 -15.05 -7.80 -10.56
CA MET A 277 -15.96 -8.60 -9.72
C MET A 277 -16.59 -9.80 -10.45
N LYS A 278 -16.46 -9.88 -11.78
CA LYS A 278 -17.12 -10.88 -12.63
C LYS A 278 -18.64 -10.98 -12.41
N LEU A 279 -19.32 -9.87 -12.12
CA LEU A 279 -20.78 -9.86 -11.92
C LEU A 279 -21.56 -9.88 -13.23
N LEU A 280 -20.94 -9.39 -14.30
CA LEU A 280 -21.47 -9.40 -15.65
C LEU A 280 -20.46 -10.15 -16.51
N GLN A 281 -20.77 -11.40 -16.89
CA GLN A 281 -20.00 -12.05 -17.94
C GLN A 281 -20.36 -11.37 -19.28
N PRO A 282 -19.37 -10.94 -20.08
CA PRO A 282 -19.66 -10.45 -21.43
C PRO A 282 -20.31 -11.58 -22.22
N LYS A 283 -21.47 -11.30 -22.82
CA LYS A 283 -22.12 -12.19 -23.79
C LYS A 283 -21.27 -12.35 -25.04
#